data_AF-A0A955N1M5-F1
#
_entry.id   AF-A0A955N1M5-F1
#
_cell.length_a   1.000
_cell.length_b   1.000
_cell.length_c   1.000
_cell.angle_alpha   90.00
_cell.angle_beta   90.00
_cell.angle_gamma   90.00
#
_symmetry.space_group_name_H-M   'P 1'
#
loop_
_entity.id
_entity.type
_entity.pdbx_description
1 polymer ?
#
loop_
_entity_poly.entity_id
_entity_poly.type
_entity_poly.pdbx_seq_one_letter_code
_entity_poly.pdbx_strand_id
1 'polypeptide(L)'
;MSSFSRCTLTLLFVGVVQALFHVDAVAHPMDSYAIDQYMDFRIEGNQVHLIHRIEFAEIPTASELPKVDTNQDMSLSNSETLPYVQKTVDQLKNELVLTVDGEPLEWEYLRGEAFLDSIPSTRLKVVSEYQTSFSGDLGDGRLFRFDLQHLPGARG
;
A
#
# COMPACT_ATOMS: atom_id res chain seq x y z
N MET A 1 -11.78 -49.25 26.17
CA MET A 1 -12.01 -47.78 26.15
C MET A 1 -10.71 -47.01 26.46
N SER A 2 -9.67 -47.12 25.61
CA SER A 2 -8.38 -46.44 25.83
C SER A 2 -7.82 -45.74 24.57
N SER A 3 -8.54 -45.77 23.45
CA SER A 3 -8.09 -45.20 22.16
C SER A 3 -8.32 -43.69 22.02
N PHE A 4 -9.29 -43.13 22.75
CA PHE A 4 -9.63 -41.70 22.65
C PHE A 4 -8.55 -40.79 23.26
N SER A 5 -7.94 -41.20 24.38
CA SER A 5 -6.93 -40.41 25.10
C SER A 5 -5.62 -40.23 24.32
N ARG A 6 -5.27 -41.18 23.45
CA ARG A 6 -4.07 -41.10 22.61
C ARG A 6 -4.23 -40.12 21.46
N CYS A 7 -5.39 -40.07 20.80
CA CYS A 7 -5.65 -39.10 19.74
C CYS A 7 -5.67 -37.66 20.24
N THR A 8 -6.28 -37.40 21.41
CA THR A 8 -6.34 -36.04 21.96
C THR A 8 -4.95 -35.53 22.34
N LEU A 9 -4.10 -36.38 22.92
CA LEU A 9 -2.74 -36.00 23.31
C LEU A 9 -1.85 -35.72 22.08
N THR A 10 -1.98 -36.50 21.02
CA THR A 10 -1.22 -36.28 19.77
C THR A 10 -1.63 -34.99 19.08
N LEU A 11 -2.92 -34.68 19.01
CA LEU A 11 -3.41 -33.43 18.41
C LEU A 11 -2.94 -32.19 19.20
N LEU A 12 -2.95 -32.27 20.53
CA LEU A 12 -2.48 -31.19 21.40
C LEU A 12 -0.97 -30.99 21.27
N PHE A 13 -0.20 -32.08 21.16
CA PHE A 13 1.23 -32.02 20.93
C PHE A 13 1.58 -31.40 19.56
N VAL A 14 0.87 -31.78 18.48
CA VAL A 14 1.07 -31.19 17.14
C VAL A 14 0.72 -29.68 17.14
N GLY A 15 -0.36 -29.28 17.79
CA GLY A 15 -0.74 -27.87 17.91
C GLY A 15 0.28 -27.03 18.69
N VAL A 16 0.82 -27.57 19.79
CA VAL A 16 1.88 -26.91 20.57
C VAL A 16 3.17 -26.82 19.78
N VAL A 17 3.55 -27.87 19.04
CA VAL A 17 4.73 -27.86 18.17
C VAL A 17 4.59 -26.82 17.06
N GLN A 18 3.45 -26.73 16.39
CA GLN A 18 3.23 -25.73 15.33
C GLN A 18 3.23 -24.29 15.87
N ALA A 19 2.71 -24.06 17.08
CA ALA A 19 2.76 -22.74 17.72
C ALA A 19 4.20 -22.30 18.08
N LEU A 20 5.11 -23.25 18.29
CA LEU A 20 6.51 -22.98 18.63
C LEU A 20 7.41 -22.73 17.40
N PHE A 21 6.96 -23.07 16.20
CA PHE A 21 7.70 -22.84 14.95
C PHE A 21 7.04 -21.71 14.15
N HIS A 22 7.27 -20.46 14.56
CA HIS A 22 7.11 -19.32 13.66
C HIS A 22 8.22 -19.39 12.60
N VAL A 23 7.84 -19.66 11.36
CA VAL A 23 8.72 -19.46 10.21
C VAL A 23 8.53 -18.02 9.78
N ASP A 24 9.46 -17.14 10.14
CA ASP A 24 9.50 -15.80 9.58
C ASP A 24 9.63 -15.94 8.07
N ALA A 25 8.63 -15.45 7.33
CA ALA A 25 8.72 -15.34 5.89
C ALA A 25 9.77 -14.27 5.59
N VAL A 26 11.01 -14.70 5.32
CA VAL A 26 12.06 -13.80 4.83
C VAL A 26 11.67 -13.37 3.44
N ALA A 27 11.06 -12.18 3.32
CA ALA A 27 10.85 -11.55 2.03
C ALA A 27 12.22 -11.33 1.38
N HIS A 28 12.36 -11.73 0.11
CA HIS A 28 13.57 -11.44 -0.64
C HIS A 28 13.79 -9.91 -0.67
N PRO A 29 15.04 -9.43 -0.54
CA PRO A 29 15.33 -8.00 -0.66
C PRO A 29 14.81 -7.46 -1.98
N MET A 30 14.22 -6.27 -1.93
CA MET A 30 13.81 -5.53 -3.13
C MET A 30 15.03 -5.25 -4.03
N ASP A 31 14.88 -5.51 -5.34
CA ASP A 31 15.91 -5.24 -6.35
C ASP A 31 16.24 -3.73 -6.43
N SER A 32 17.49 -3.37 -6.70
CA SER A 32 17.95 -1.97 -6.75
C SER A 32 17.26 -1.10 -7.80
N TYR A 33 16.59 -1.71 -8.80
CA TYR A 33 15.84 -1.03 -9.85
C TYR A 33 14.32 -1.07 -9.64
N ALA A 34 13.84 -1.74 -8.61
CA ALA A 34 12.41 -1.92 -8.41
C ALA A 34 11.70 -0.63 -7.95
N ILE A 35 10.43 -0.54 -8.33
CA ILE A 35 9.46 0.38 -7.75
C ILE A 35 8.35 -0.50 -7.21
N ASP A 36 8.22 -0.56 -5.88
CA ASP A 36 7.15 -1.29 -5.23
C ASP A 36 5.94 -0.38 -5.02
N GLN A 37 4.75 -0.93 -5.26
CA GLN A 37 3.51 -0.21 -5.04
C GLN A 37 2.52 -1.08 -4.30
N TYR A 38 2.03 -0.54 -3.20
CA TYR A 38 1.08 -1.20 -2.34
C TYR A 38 -0.19 -0.36 -2.23
N MET A 39 -1.33 -1.00 -2.45
CA MET A 39 -2.65 -0.38 -2.31
C MET A 39 -3.47 -1.20 -1.31
N ASP A 40 -3.89 -0.56 -0.22
CA ASP A 40 -4.80 -1.14 0.77
C ASP A 40 -6.18 -0.48 0.65
N PHE A 41 -7.18 -1.28 0.29
CA PHE A 41 -8.57 -0.87 0.19
C PHE A 41 -9.35 -1.35 1.40
N ARG A 42 -9.99 -0.41 2.10
CA ARG A 42 -10.88 -0.71 3.23
C ARG A 42 -12.26 -0.13 2.99
N ILE A 43 -13.28 -0.94 3.22
CA ILE A 43 -14.67 -0.57 3.04
C ILE A 43 -15.32 -0.55 4.42
N GLU A 44 -15.78 0.63 4.85
CA GLU A 44 -16.36 0.86 6.17
C GLU A 44 -17.70 1.59 6.02
N GLY A 45 -18.81 0.88 6.28
CA GLY A 45 -20.15 1.42 6.06
C GLY A 45 -20.38 1.79 4.59
N ASN A 46 -20.58 3.08 4.31
CA ASN A 46 -20.74 3.62 2.96
C ASN A 46 -19.48 4.34 2.43
N GLN A 47 -18.33 4.15 3.08
CA GLN A 47 -17.06 4.76 2.71
C GLN A 47 -16.09 3.70 2.17
N VAL A 48 -15.27 4.12 1.22
CA VAL A 48 -14.11 3.36 0.73
C VAL A 48 -12.86 4.20 1.01
N HIS A 49 -11.94 3.62 1.75
CA HIS A 49 -10.64 4.19 2.07
C HIS A 49 -9.56 3.49 1.25
N LEU A 50 -8.57 4.27 0.80
CA LEU A 50 -7.40 3.76 0.11
C LEU A 50 -6.13 4.32 0.77
N ILE A 51 -5.20 3.44 1.12
CA ILE A 51 -3.81 3.80 1.37
C ILE A 51 -2.97 3.35 0.17
N HIS A 52 -2.31 4.28 -0.49
CA HIS A 52 -1.33 4.00 -1.55
C HIS A 52 0.07 4.30 -1.06
N ARG A 53 0.97 3.32 -1.19
CA ARG A 53 2.39 3.45 -0.86
C ARG A 53 3.21 3.15 -2.09
N ILE A 54 4.18 4.00 -2.38
CA ILE A 54 5.20 3.79 -3.40
C ILE A 54 6.55 3.74 -2.70
N GLU A 55 7.33 2.70 -2.94
CA GLU A 55 8.72 2.60 -2.50
C GLU A 55 9.63 2.50 -3.71
N PHE A 56 10.53 3.48 -3.84
CA PHE A 56 11.56 3.51 -4.86
C PHE A 56 12.81 2.84 -4.31
N ALA A 57 13.37 1.88 -5.05
CA ALA A 57 14.67 1.32 -4.74
C ALA A 57 15.79 2.35 -4.94
N GLU A 58 17.05 1.95 -4.75
CA GLU A 58 18.22 2.83 -4.79
C GLU A 58 18.32 3.65 -6.09
N ILE A 59 18.25 2.98 -7.26
CA ILE A 59 18.44 3.66 -8.55
C ILE A 59 17.24 4.55 -8.92
N PRO A 60 15.98 4.11 -8.76
CA PRO A 60 14.82 4.99 -8.95
C PRO A 60 14.82 6.17 -7.95
N THR A 61 15.26 5.95 -6.71
CA THR A 61 15.41 7.03 -5.72
C THR A 61 16.39 8.09 -6.21
N ALA A 62 17.55 7.70 -6.72
CA ALA A 62 18.51 8.64 -7.29
C ALA A 62 17.93 9.47 -8.45
N SER A 63 16.97 8.92 -9.18
CA SER A 63 16.30 9.58 -10.32
C SER A 63 15.16 10.51 -9.89
N GLU A 64 14.43 10.17 -8.83
CA GLU A 64 13.33 10.97 -8.30
C GLU A 64 13.79 12.05 -7.31
N LEU A 65 14.87 11.80 -6.55
CA LEU A 65 15.31 12.68 -5.46
C LEU A 65 15.50 14.14 -5.90
N PRO A 66 16.14 14.48 -7.04
CA PRO A 66 16.29 15.87 -7.47
C PRO A 66 14.96 16.59 -7.79
N LYS A 67 13.85 15.85 -7.94
CA LYS A 67 12.51 16.41 -8.17
C LYS A 67 11.79 16.72 -6.86
N VAL A 68 12.24 16.13 -5.74
CA VAL A 68 11.65 16.30 -4.40
C VAL A 68 12.56 17.18 -3.55
N ASP A 69 13.84 16.85 -3.45
CA ASP A 69 14.87 17.61 -2.74
C ASP A 69 15.36 18.79 -3.59
N THR A 70 14.58 19.87 -3.58
CA THR A 70 14.83 21.03 -4.44
C THR A 70 16.00 21.88 -3.97
N ASN A 71 16.29 21.86 -2.67
CA ASN A 71 17.39 22.60 -2.06
C ASN A 71 18.70 21.76 -1.96
N GLN A 72 18.62 20.45 -2.21
CA GLN A 72 19.73 19.49 -2.24
C GLN A 72 20.43 19.29 -0.88
N ASP A 73 19.70 19.43 0.22
CA ASP A 73 20.22 19.27 1.58
C ASP A 73 20.04 17.84 2.15
N MET A 74 19.49 16.91 1.35
CA MET A 74 19.19 15.54 1.72
C MET A 74 18.15 15.39 2.86
N SER A 75 17.41 16.46 3.17
CA SER A 75 16.38 16.53 4.20
C SER A 75 15.07 17.04 3.61
N LEU A 76 14.17 16.11 3.29
CA LEU A 76 12.89 16.45 2.66
C LEU A 76 11.97 17.23 3.61
N SER A 77 11.82 18.54 3.34
CA SER A 77 10.87 19.39 4.06
C SER A 77 9.43 19.26 3.53
N ASN A 78 8.43 19.60 4.33
CA ASN A 78 7.02 19.56 3.89
C ASN A 78 6.75 20.48 2.68
N SER A 79 7.42 21.63 2.60
CA SER A 79 7.31 22.55 1.46
C SER A 79 7.82 21.95 0.16
N GLU A 80 8.81 21.06 0.24
CA GLU A 80 9.44 20.40 -0.89
C GLU A 80 8.67 19.16 -1.34
N THR A 81 8.16 18.39 -0.38
CA THR A 81 7.44 17.14 -0.66
C THR A 81 6.01 17.37 -1.11
N LEU A 82 5.33 18.43 -0.63
CA LEU A 82 3.91 18.66 -0.92
C LEU A 82 3.60 18.73 -2.43
N PRO A 83 4.34 19.48 -3.26
CA PRO A 83 4.10 19.49 -4.71
C PRO A 83 4.30 18.11 -5.37
N TYR A 84 5.29 17.34 -4.90
CA TYR A 84 5.59 16.01 -5.42
C TYR A 84 4.51 14.99 -5.04
N VAL A 85 4.04 15.02 -3.79
CA VAL A 85 2.92 14.21 -3.31
C VAL A 85 1.66 14.57 -4.10
N GLN A 86 1.34 15.86 -4.27
CA GLN A 86 0.14 16.28 -5.02
C GLN A 86 0.17 15.78 -6.46
N LYS A 87 1.32 15.85 -7.14
CA LYS A 87 1.47 15.30 -8.48
C LYS A 87 1.23 13.78 -8.51
N THR A 88 1.72 13.05 -7.53
CA THR A 88 1.52 11.59 -7.41
C THR A 88 0.05 11.25 -7.16
N VAL A 89 -0.61 12.03 -6.29
CA VAL A 89 -2.04 11.97 -6.01
C VAL A 89 -2.88 12.19 -7.26
N ASP A 90 -2.58 13.27 -8.00
CA ASP A 90 -3.31 13.59 -9.23
C ASP A 90 -3.13 12.49 -10.30
N GLN A 91 -1.94 11.89 -10.39
CA GLN A 91 -1.71 10.74 -11.26
C GLN A 91 -2.58 9.55 -10.85
N LEU A 92 -2.57 9.14 -9.57
CA LEU A 92 -3.35 8.00 -9.14
C LEU A 92 -4.86 8.21 -9.33
N LYS A 93 -5.37 9.42 -8.99
CA LYS A 93 -6.78 9.76 -9.17
C LYS A 93 -7.26 9.61 -10.62
N ASN A 94 -6.39 9.88 -11.59
CA ASN A 94 -6.70 9.74 -13.01
C ASN A 94 -6.60 8.30 -13.53
N GLU A 95 -5.77 7.46 -12.90
CA GLU A 95 -5.49 6.10 -13.35
C GLU A 95 -6.31 5.02 -12.63
N LEU A 96 -6.72 5.27 -11.38
CA LEU A 96 -7.49 4.35 -10.55
C LEU A 96 -8.98 4.72 -10.54
N VAL A 97 -9.75 4.00 -11.35
CA VAL A 97 -11.20 4.16 -11.41
C VAL A 97 -11.85 3.18 -10.44
N LEU A 98 -12.65 3.70 -9.51
CA LEU A 98 -13.54 2.91 -8.68
C LEU A 98 -14.96 3.04 -9.21
N THR A 99 -15.60 1.90 -9.46
CA THR A 99 -17.05 1.83 -9.69
C THR A 99 -17.73 1.00 -8.61
N VAL A 100 -18.90 1.44 -8.16
CA VAL A 100 -19.78 0.70 -7.24
C VAL A 100 -21.10 0.47 -7.95
N ASP A 101 -21.43 -0.79 -8.22
CA ASP A 101 -22.59 -1.21 -9.02
C ASP A 101 -22.66 -0.54 -10.40
N GLY A 102 -21.49 -0.22 -10.97
CA GLY A 102 -21.34 0.43 -12.27
C GLY A 102 -21.29 1.96 -12.22
N GLU A 103 -21.56 2.59 -11.08
CA GLU A 103 -21.45 4.04 -10.92
C GLU A 103 -20.01 4.44 -10.55
N PRO A 104 -19.34 5.30 -11.32
CA PRO A 104 -17.99 5.76 -11.01
C PRO A 104 -17.99 6.70 -9.79
N LEU A 105 -17.00 6.54 -8.93
CA LEU A 105 -16.78 7.39 -7.77
C LEU A 105 -15.48 8.17 -7.92
N GLU A 106 -15.49 9.42 -7.44
CA GLU A 106 -14.30 10.24 -7.39
C GLU A 106 -13.57 10.07 -6.06
N TRP A 107 -12.26 9.94 -6.12
CA TRP A 107 -11.40 9.92 -4.94
C TRP A 107 -11.18 11.32 -4.39
N GLU A 108 -11.42 11.49 -3.11
CA GLU A 108 -11.00 12.64 -2.31
C GLU A 108 -9.62 12.35 -1.71
N TYR A 109 -8.68 13.29 -1.89
CA TYR A 109 -7.38 13.22 -1.25
C TYR A 109 -7.47 13.71 0.19
N LEU A 110 -6.99 12.91 1.15
CA LEU A 110 -7.00 13.26 2.56
C LEU A 110 -5.67 13.86 3.00
N ARG A 111 -4.59 13.11 2.80
CA ARG A 111 -3.24 13.48 3.21
C ARG A 111 -2.21 12.60 2.52
N GLY A 112 -0.96 13.04 2.56
CA GLY A 112 0.15 12.27 2.06
C GLY A 112 1.47 12.92 2.43
N GLU A 113 2.52 12.15 2.29
CA GLU A 113 3.88 12.52 2.63
C GLU A 113 4.87 11.80 1.72
N ALA A 114 6.03 12.42 1.54
CA ALA A 114 7.19 11.76 0.95
C ALA A 114 8.36 11.87 1.92
N PHE A 115 9.12 10.79 2.08
CA PHE A 115 10.22 10.73 3.03
C PHE A 115 11.31 9.77 2.54
N LEU A 116 12.51 9.93 3.09
CA LEU A 116 13.62 9.02 2.87
C LEU A 116 13.69 7.99 3.98
N ASP A 117 13.75 6.72 3.61
CA ASP A 117 14.18 5.63 4.48
C ASP A 117 15.64 5.32 4.17
N SER A 118 16.45 5.02 5.19
CA SER A 118 17.90 4.83 5.04
C SER A 118 18.36 3.40 5.32
N ILE A 119 17.45 2.46 5.59
CA ILE A 119 17.81 1.08 5.93
C ILE A 119 17.17 0.11 4.94
N PRO A 120 17.93 -0.70 4.17
CA PRO A 120 19.41 -0.83 4.13
C PRO A 120 20.10 0.19 3.20
N SER A 121 19.37 1.03 2.47
CA SER A 121 19.87 2.04 1.54
C SER A 121 18.91 3.24 1.51
N THR A 122 19.34 4.39 0.98
CA THR A 122 18.45 5.54 0.78
C THR A 122 17.34 5.20 -0.22
N ARG A 123 16.09 5.27 0.23
CA ARG A 123 14.90 4.96 -0.55
C ARG A 123 13.87 6.06 -0.39
N LEU A 124 13.35 6.56 -1.49
CA LEU A 124 12.21 7.47 -1.49
C LEU A 124 10.93 6.66 -1.26
N LYS A 125 10.13 7.09 -0.29
CA LYS A 125 8.80 6.55 -0.02
C LYS A 125 7.79 7.65 -0.19
N VAL A 126 6.64 7.30 -0.78
CA VAL A 126 5.47 8.17 -0.89
C VAL A 126 4.29 7.43 -0.32
N VAL A 127 3.58 8.05 0.62
CA VAL A 127 2.35 7.51 1.19
C VAL A 127 1.25 8.52 0.98
N SER A 128 0.11 8.06 0.47
CA SER A 128 -1.07 8.90 0.25
C SER A 128 -2.34 8.17 0.67
N GLU A 129 -3.26 8.92 1.27
CA GLU A 129 -4.54 8.43 1.76
C GLU A 129 -5.68 9.12 1.02
N TYR A 130 -6.67 8.33 0.63
CA TYR A 130 -7.83 8.75 -0.12
C TYR A 130 -9.10 8.21 0.51
N GLN A 131 -10.20 8.88 0.26
CA GLN A 131 -11.53 8.38 0.57
C GLN A 131 -12.50 8.63 -0.58
N THR A 132 -13.57 7.85 -0.61
CA THR A 132 -14.77 8.20 -1.34
C THR A 132 -15.98 7.61 -0.63
N SER A 133 -17.18 8.03 -1.04
CA SER A 133 -18.42 7.51 -0.48
C SER A 133 -19.38 7.10 -1.59
N PHE A 134 -20.13 6.05 -1.32
CA PHE A 134 -21.19 5.58 -2.19
C PHE A 134 -22.55 5.72 -1.51
N SER A 135 -23.60 5.67 -2.32
CA SER A 135 -24.98 5.76 -1.82
C SER A 135 -25.48 4.37 -1.37
N GLY A 136 -26.30 4.36 -0.31
CA GLY A 136 -26.85 3.14 0.29
C GLY A 136 -25.92 2.50 1.33
N ASP A 137 -26.28 1.30 1.79
CA ASP A 137 -25.45 0.46 2.65
C ASP A 137 -24.87 -0.73 1.87
N LEU A 138 -24.16 -1.63 2.55
CA LEU A 138 -23.60 -2.83 1.94
C LEU A 138 -24.66 -3.90 1.63
N GLY A 139 -25.85 -3.83 2.27
CA GLY A 139 -26.97 -4.73 2.07
C GLY A 139 -26.60 -6.21 1.97
N ASP A 140 -27.26 -6.91 1.04
CA ASP A 140 -26.99 -8.30 0.69
C ASP A 140 -25.80 -8.48 -0.27
N GLY A 141 -25.13 -7.38 -0.64
CA GLY A 141 -23.98 -7.38 -1.55
C GLY A 141 -23.93 -6.16 -2.45
N ARG A 142 -22.71 -5.69 -2.71
CA ARG A 142 -22.38 -4.59 -3.62
C ARG A 142 -21.20 -5.02 -4.49
N LEU A 143 -21.19 -4.60 -5.76
CA LEU A 143 -20.06 -4.87 -6.64
C LEU A 143 -19.10 -3.68 -6.63
N PHE A 144 -17.94 -3.86 -6.01
CA PHE A 144 -16.82 -2.92 -6.11
C PHE A 144 -15.88 -3.36 -7.20
N ARG A 145 -15.59 -2.47 -8.14
CA ARG A 145 -14.62 -2.71 -9.21
C ARG A 145 -13.59 -1.60 -9.24
N PHE A 146 -12.33 -2.01 -9.13
CA PHE A 146 -11.15 -1.15 -9.17
C PHE A 146 -10.42 -1.43 -10.48
N ASP A 147 -10.43 -0.48 -11.40
CA ASP A 147 -9.70 -0.56 -12.66
C ASP A 147 -8.50 0.40 -12.60
N LEU A 148 -7.29 -0.16 -12.60
CA LEU A 148 -6.04 0.60 -12.68
C LEU A 148 -5.52 0.56 -14.12
N GLN A 149 -5.45 1.72 -14.77
CA GLN A 149 -5.01 1.82 -16.16
C GLN A 149 -3.49 1.80 -16.29
N HIS A 150 -2.79 2.65 -15.54
CA HIS A 150 -1.32 2.66 -15.44
C HIS A 150 -0.86 2.84 -13.99
N LEU A 151 0.29 2.26 -13.66
CA LEU A 151 0.95 2.46 -12.37
C LEU A 151 1.77 3.76 -12.38
N PRO A 152 1.53 4.71 -11.46
CA PRO A 152 2.37 5.90 -11.30
C PRO A 152 3.83 5.51 -11.09
N GLY A 153 4.79 6.18 -11.73
CA GLY A 153 6.22 5.83 -11.61
C GLY A 153 6.70 4.64 -12.45
N ALA A 154 5.81 3.87 -13.12
CA ALA A 154 6.19 2.77 -14.00
C ALA A 154 6.69 3.21 -15.40
N ARG A 155 6.92 4.51 -15.62
CA ARG A 155 7.43 5.03 -16.90
C ARG A 155 8.95 5.09 -16.88
N GLY A 156 9.56 4.10 -17.55
CA GLY A 156 10.82 4.28 -18.26
C GLY A 156 10.62 5.01 -19.59
#